data_AF-A0A174Z2R1-F1
#
_entry.id   AF-A0A174Z2R1-F1
#
_cell.length_a   1.000
_cell.length_b   1.000
_cell.length_c   1.000
_cell.angle_alpha   90.00
_cell.angle_beta   90.00
_cell.angle_gamma   90.00
#
_symmetry.space_group_name_H-M   'P 1'
#
loop_
_entity.id
_entity.type
_entity.pdbx_description
1 polymer ?
#
loop_
_entity_poly.entity_id
_entity_poly.type
_entity_poly.pdbx_seq_one_letter_code
_entity_poly.pdbx_strand_id
1 'polypeptide(L)'
;MITNYFVKGGTWNLYVDKVDSYATVNVGFSHNDNDEDETQFDISYPNIGELNTLFNNFVAENNFENVKILYVNVIKTAHTIYGLEEADE
;
A
#
# COMPACT_ATOMS: atom_id res chain seq x y z
N MET A 1 10.61 10.60 -13.32
CA MET A 1 9.97 9.38 -13.89
C MET A 1 9.17 8.75 -12.77
N ILE A 2 8.00 8.19 -13.05
CA ILE A 2 7.25 7.39 -12.06
C ILE A 2 7.80 5.97 -12.12
N THR A 3 8.33 5.48 -10.99
CA THR A 3 8.74 4.08 -10.86
C THR A 3 7.50 3.23 -10.60
N ASN A 4 7.36 2.11 -11.30
CA ASN A 4 6.26 1.17 -11.11
C ASN A 4 6.68 0.05 -10.15
N TYR A 5 6.45 0.24 -8.86
CA TYR A 5 6.89 -0.67 -7.80
C TYR A 5 6.07 -1.98 -7.75
N PHE A 6 4.77 -1.90 -8.03
CA PHE A 6 3.83 -2.99 -7.77
C PHE A 6 3.55 -3.91 -8.98
N VAL A 7 4.12 -3.63 -10.16
CA VAL A 7 3.91 -4.45 -11.38
C VAL A 7 4.62 -5.81 -11.30
N LYS A 8 5.69 -5.91 -10.50
CA LYS A 8 6.49 -7.14 -10.31
C LYS A 8 6.95 -7.36 -8.87
N GLY A 9 6.53 -6.51 -7.94
CA GLY A 9 7.01 -6.50 -6.55
C GLY A 9 5.95 -7.00 -5.58
N GLY A 10 6.41 -7.72 -4.55
CA GLY A 10 5.64 -8.15 -3.40
C GLY A 10 4.59 -9.23 -3.63
N THR A 11 4.23 -9.93 -2.55
CA THR A 11 3.06 -10.82 -2.50
C THR A 11 1.83 -10.04 -2.07
N TRP A 12 0.70 -10.23 -2.74
CA TRP A 12 -0.57 -9.61 -2.40
C TRP A 12 -1.41 -10.55 -1.54
N ASN A 13 -1.74 -10.13 -0.32
CA ASN A 13 -2.55 -10.88 0.62
C ASN A 13 -3.83 -10.10 0.95
N LEU A 14 -4.94 -10.82 1.07
CA LEU A 14 -6.21 -10.28 1.53
C LEU A 14 -6.50 -10.82 2.92
N TYR A 15 -6.56 -9.93 3.92
CA TYR A 15 -6.91 -10.25 5.30
C TYR A 15 -8.32 -9.78 5.66
N VAL A 16 -9.19 -9.70 4.67
CA VAL A 16 -10.59 -9.28 4.80
C VAL A 16 -11.52 -10.36 4.27
N ASP A 17 -12.69 -10.53 4.91
CA ASP A 17 -13.68 -11.53 4.50
C ASP A 17 -14.40 -11.14 3.19
N LYS A 18 -14.53 -9.83 2.95
CA LYS A 18 -15.18 -9.28 1.76
C LYS A 18 -14.41 -8.03 1.32
N VAL A 19 -14.26 -7.87 0.00
CA VAL A 19 -13.72 -6.65 -0.60
C VAL A 19 -14.83 -5.65 -0.92
N ASP A 20 -14.50 -4.37 -0.79
CA ASP A 20 -15.38 -3.24 -1.10
C ASP A 20 -14.61 -2.14 -1.87
N SER A 21 -15.23 -0.98 -2.02
CA SER A 21 -14.84 0.09 -2.95
C SER A 21 -13.59 0.85 -2.53
N TYR A 22 -13.26 0.81 -1.24
CA TYR A 22 -12.07 1.40 -0.64
C TYR A 22 -11.36 0.37 0.22
N ALA A 23 -10.04 0.51 0.34
CA ALA A 23 -9.22 -0.36 1.16
C ALA A 23 -8.10 0.39 1.87
N THR A 24 -7.81 -0.04 3.08
CA THR A 24 -6.55 0.25 3.76
C THR A 24 -5.58 -0.88 3.43
N VAL A 25 -4.40 -0.52 2.92
CA VAL A 25 -3.34 -1.45 2.55
C VAL A 25 -2.06 -1.15 3.30
N ASN A 26 -1.46 -2.18 3.87
CA ASN A 26 -0.10 -2.13 4.37
C ASN A 26 0.85 -2.54 3.25
N VAL A 27 1.87 -1.74 3.02
CA VAL A 27 2.95 -1.99 2.06
C VAL A 27 4.21 -2.24 2.85
N GLY A 28 4.65 -3.50 2.86
CA GLY A 28 5.97 -3.89 3.36
C GLY A 28 7.00 -3.73 2.26
N PHE A 29 8.12 -3.08 2.56
CA PHE A 29 9.19 -2.81 1.60
C PHE A 29 10.57 -2.85 2.27
N SER A 30 11.60 -3.08 1.47
CA SER A 30 13.01 -2.96 1.88
C SER A 30 13.66 -1.80 1.14
N HIS A 31 14.67 -1.17 1.72
CA HIS A 31 15.53 -0.17 1.07
C HIS A 31 16.98 -0.32 1.55
N ASN A 32 17.90 0.51 1.07
CA ASN A 32 19.32 0.38 1.40
C ASN A 32 19.64 0.40 2.91
N ASP A 33 18.89 1.18 3.69
CA ASP A 33 19.18 1.41 5.10
C ASP A 33 18.43 0.45 6.04
N ASN A 34 17.41 -0.24 5.53
CA ASN A 34 16.58 -1.15 6.31
C ASN A 34 16.06 -2.31 5.46
N ASP A 35 16.27 -3.52 5.95
CA ASP A 35 15.86 -4.77 5.30
C ASP A 35 14.32 -4.92 5.27
N GLU A 36 13.61 -4.30 6.22
CA GLU A 36 12.14 -4.32 6.27
C GLU A 36 11.58 -3.09 6.98
N ASP A 37 10.72 -2.36 6.27
CA ASP A 37 9.91 -1.26 6.77
C ASP A 37 8.46 -1.42 6.25
N GLU A 38 7.51 -0.76 6.90
CA GLU A 38 6.10 -0.82 6.55
C GLU A 38 5.48 0.57 6.54
N THR A 39 4.61 0.82 5.56
CA THR A 39 3.77 2.02 5.52
C THR A 39 2.36 1.65 5.11
N GLN A 40 1.40 2.51 5.44
CA GLN A 40 -0.02 2.26 5.25
C GLN A 40 -0.65 3.34 4.36
N PHE A 41 -1.54 2.91 3.46
CA PHE A 41 -2.29 3.83 2.60
C PHE A 41 -3.75 3.42 2.52
N ASP A 42 -4.62 4.42 2.45
CA ASP A 42 -6.01 4.23 2.02
C ASP A 42 -6.13 4.53 0.53
N ILE A 43 -6.79 3.63 -0.20
CA ILE A 43 -6.93 3.72 -1.65
C ILE A 43 -8.36 3.39 -2.08
N SER A 44 -8.74 3.85 -3.27
CA SER A 44 -9.85 3.22 -3.99
C SER A 44 -9.42 1.80 -4.35
N TYR A 45 -10.29 0.81 -4.17
CA TYR A 45 -9.93 -0.60 -4.34
C TYR A 45 -10.71 -1.28 -5.47
N PRO A 46 -10.03 -2.05 -6.35
CA PRO A 46 -8.58 -2.15 -6.53
C PRO A 46 -8.03 -1.00 -7.41
N ASN A 47 -7.08 -0.19 -6.90
CA ASN A 47 -6.41 0.84 -7.68
C ASN A 47 -4.88 0.84 -7.48
N ILE A 48 -4.20 -0.06 -8.20
CA ILE A 48 -2.73 -0.19 -8.14
C ILE A 48 -2.03 1.09 -8.64
N GLY A 49 -2.63 1.83 -9.58
CA GLY A 49 -2.05 3.08 -10.09
C GLY A 49 -2.02 4.19 -9.05
N GLU A 50 -3.09 4.31 -8.27
CA GLU A 50 -3.16 5.21 -7.11
C GLU A 50 -2.15 4.80 -6.03
N LEU A 51 -2.13 3.52 -5.64
CA LEU A 51 -1.15 3.01 -4.68
C LEU A 51 0.29 3.28 -5.10
N ASN A 52 0.61 3.06 -6.38
CA ASN A 52 1.93 3.35 -6.93
C ASN A 52 2.28 4.83 -6.86
N THR A 53 1.32 5.70 -7.10
CA THR A 53 1.51 7.16 -7.03
C THR A 53 1.79 7.60 -5.59
N LEU A 54 0.97 7.15 -4.64
CA LEU A 54 1.14 7.45 -3.22
C LEU A 54 2.48 6.94 -2.69
N PHE A 55 2.80 5.67 -2.95
CA PHE A 55 4.05 5.09 -2.50
C PHE A 55 5.29 5.73 -3.15
N ASN A 56 5.23 6.08 -4.45
CA ASN A 56 6.33 6.78 -5.10
C ASN A 56 6.61 8.15 -4.47
N ASN A 57 5.56 8.88 -4.07
CA ASN A 57 5.72 10.14 -3.35
C ASN A 57 6.36 9.93 -1.99
N PHE A 58 5.88 8.94 -1.22
CA PHE A 58 6.46 8.56 0.06
C PHE A 58 7.95 8.19 -0.05
N VAL A 59 8.33 7.38 -1.05
CA VAL A 59 9.73 7.03 -1.32
C VAL A 59 10.58 8.27 -1.62
N ALA A 60 10.06 9.20 -2.43
CA ALA A 60 10.76 10.42 -2.80
C ALA A 60 10.91 11.40 -1.62
N GLU A 61 9.89 11.53 -0.77
CA GLU A 61 9.91 12.40 0.41
C GLU A 61 10.93 11.92 1.46
N ASN A 62 11.11 10.61 1.58
CA ASN A 62 12.05 10.00 2.51
C ASN A 62 13.45 9.72 1.92
N ASN A 63 13.67 10.06 0.65
CA ASN A 63 14.91 9.77 -0.09
C ASN A 63 15.34 8.28 -0.04
N PHE A 64 14.38 7.35 -0.09
CA PHE A 64 14.72 5.92 -0.08
C PHE A 64 15.30 5.47 -1.42
N GLU A 65 16.40 4.71 -1.35
CA GLU A 65 17.09 4.15 -2.50
C GLU A 65 16.99 2.61 -2.54
N ASN A 66 17.03 2.04 -3.75
CA ASN A 66 16.93 0.60 -4.02
C ASN A 66 15.70 -0.07 -3.39
N VAL A 67 14.57 0.64 -3.39
CA VAL A 67 13.32 0.16 -2.81
C VAL A 67 12.82 -1.09 -3.53
N LYS A 68 12.43 -2.10 -2.75
CA LYS A 68 11.76 -3.32 -3.22
C LYS A 68 10.52 -3.58 -2.40
N ILE A 69 9.40 -3.86 -3.06
CA ILE A 69 8.16 -4.28 -2.38
C ILE A 69 8.29 -5.73 -1.95
N LEU A 70 8.00 -6.01 -0.67
CA LEU A 70 8.01 -7.33 -0.06
C LEU A 70 6.60 -7.93 -0.02
N TYR A 71 5.61 -7.12 0.37
CA TYR A 71 4.20 -7.53 0.39
C TYR A 71 3.27 -6.33 0.31
N VAL A 72 2.02 -6.62 -0.07
CA VAL A 72 0.88 -5.72 0.07
C VAL A 72 -0.24 -6.49 0.76
N ASN A 73 -0.66 -6.01 1.92
CA ASN A 73 -1.69 -6.63 2.73
C ASN A 73 -2.93 -5.72 2.73
N VAL A 74 -4.04 -6.21 2.19
CA VAL A 74 -5.34 -5.54 2.33
C VAL A 74 -5.90 -5.89 3.70
N ILE A 75 -5.91 -4.93 4.62
CA ILE A 75 -6.25 -5.16 6.04
C ILE A 75 -7.66 -4.68 6.40
N LYS A 76 -8.22 -3.77 5.61
CA LYS A 76 -9.56 -3.20 5.83
C LYS A 76 -10.19 -2.84 4.50
N THR A 77 -11.51 -2.95 4.39
CA THR A 77 -12.25 -2.44 3.24
C THR A 77 -13.58 -1.83 3.65
N ALA A 78 -14.01 -0.80 2.95
CA ALA A 78 -15.28 -0.13 3.19
C ALA A 78 -15.91 0.41 1.90
N HIS A 79 -17.21 0.70 1.96
CA HIS A 79 -17.94 1.26 0.83
C HIS A 79 -17.58 2.71 0.53
N THR A 80 -17.17 3.46 1.55
CA THR A 80 -16.73 4.85 1.45
C THR A 80 -15.38 5.01 2.14
N ILE A 81 -14.63 6.06 1.80
CA ILE A 81 -13.35 6.36 2.45
C ILE A 81 -13.53 6.57 3.97
N TYR A 82 -14.60 7.25 4.40
CA TYR A 82 -14.90 7.47 5.82
C TYR A 82 -15.20 6.16 6.56
N GLY A 83 -15.76 5.15 5.88
CA GLY A 83 -15.96 3.83 6.49
C GLY A 83 -14.65 3.10 6.81
N LEU A 84 -13.51 3.51 6.21
CA LEU A 84 -12.20 3.03 6.61
C LEU A 84 -11.73 3.64 7.93
N GLU A 85 -12.28 4.76 8.40
CA GLU A 85 -11.96 5.31 9.72
C GLU A 85 -12.84 4.66 10.79
N GLU A 86 -14.13 4.48 10.52
CA GLU A 86 -15.11 3.98 11.48
C GLU A 86 -14.94 2.51 11.88
N ALA A 87 -14.38 1.65 11.01
CA ALA A 87 -14.24 0.23 11.32
C ALA A 87 -13.03 -0.12 12.22
N ASP A 88 -12.38 0.89 12.83
CA ASP A 88 -11.35 0.71 13.88
C ASP A 88 -11.92 0.83 15.31
N GLU A 89 -13.24 1.09 15.45
CA GLU A 89 -14.01 1.04 16.71
C GLU A 89 -14.70 -0.32 16.92
#